data_AF-A0A2V6WJ52-F1
#
_entry.id   AF-A0A2V6WJ52-F1
#
_cell.length_a   1.000
_cell.length_b   1.000
_cell.length_c   1.000
_cell.angle_alpha   90.00
_cell.angle_beta   90.00
_cell.angle_gamma   90.00
#
_symmetry.space_group_name_H-M   'P 1'
#
loop_
_entity.id
_entity.type
_entity.pdbx_description
1 polymer ?
#
loop_
_entity_poly.entity_id
_entity_poly.type
_entity_poly.pdbx_seq_one_letter_code
_entity_poly.pdbx_strand_id
1 'polypeptide(L)'
;EFAWSGGDTKRLHLGRAAQLGLESALLARHGVRGPATVIEGRYGYFNAFSTPPRMERLLEDLGTVWAIEPPSHKSYATHVTQQAVVDAIQSLKREWPFDPRTITRVGIRGAPRIMEERHAAREPLDVLGGQYSLPFTTAVALTRDMSNPLVYDAGAVADPLVRDLARRIELEPLPEAHHESPGFWPAEITVECG
;
A
#
# COMPACT_ATOMS: atom_id res chain seq x y z
N GLU A 1 -4.37 -12.43 0.90
CA GLU A 1 -3.39 -13.53 1.01
C GLU A 1 -1.97 -13.05 1.24
N PHE A 2 -1.21 -12.61 0.23
CA PHE A 2 0.21 -12.25 0.44
C PHE A 2 0.48 -11.15 1.48
N ALA A 3 -0.47 -10.25 1.75
CA ALA A 3 -0.32 -9.20 2.76
C ALA A 3 -0.20 -9.75 4.20
N TRP A 4 -0.73 -10.95 4.44
CA TRP A 4 -0.79 -11.57 5.76
C TRP A 4 0.02 -12.86 5.83
N SER A 5 -0.01 -13.66 4.76
CA SER A 5 0.74 -14.92 4.67
C SER A 5 2.18 -14.72 4.21
N GLY A 6 2.56 -13.48 3.87
CA GLY A 6 3.86 -13.16 3.28
C GLY A 6 4.04 -13.74 1.88
N GLY A 7 5.30 -13.86 1.49
CA GLY A 7 5.74 -14.50 0.25
C GLY A 7 6.07 -13.53 -0.90
N ASP A 8 6.97 -13.97 -1.79
CA ASP A 8 7.51 -13.13 -2.87
C ASP A 8 6.53 -12.90 -4.03
N THR A 9 5.37 -13.56 -4.02
CA THR A 9 4.37 -13.51 -5.09
C THR A 9 3.96 -12.07 -5.44
N LYS A 10 3.78 -11.20 -4.45
CA LYS A 10 3.46 -9.77 -4.68
C LYS A 10 4.55 -9.05 -5.48
N ARG A 11 5.82 -9.38 -5.23
CA ARG A 11 6.97 -8.78 -5.95
C ARG A 11 7.05 -9.32 -7.37
N LEU A 12 6.66 -10.57 -7.57
CA LEU A 12 6.71 -11.24 -8.88
C LEU A 12 5.58 -10.83 -9.83
N HIS A 13 4.40 -10.40 -9.33
CA HIS A 13 3.25 -10.05 -10.19
C HIS A 13 3.61 -9.08 -11.33
N LEU A 14 4.28 -7.97 -11.01
CA LEU A 14 4.63 -6.95 -12.00
C LEU A 14 5.67 -7.46 -13.00
N GLY A 15 6.70 -8.17 -12.52
CA GLY A 15 7.71 -8.77 -13.39
C GLY A 15 7.13 -9.82 -14.34
N ARG A 16 6.24 -10.67 -13.83
CA ARG A 16 5.57 -11.70 -14.63
C ARG A 16 4.61 -11.10 -15.65
N ALA A 17 3.83 -10.08 -15.27
CA ALA A 17 2.95 -9.38 -16.20
C ALA A 17 3.74 -8.71 -17.34
N ALA A 18 4.85 -8.03 -17.02
CA ALA A 18 5.71 -7.40 -18.01
C ALA A 18 6.31 -8.44 -18.98
N GLN A 19 6.80 -9.56 -18.46
CA GLN A 19 7.33 -10.66 -19.27
C GLN A 19 6.28 -11.19 -20.26
N LEU A 20 5.07 -11.50 -19.77
CA LEU A 20 3.99 -12.04 -20.59
C LEU A 20 3.51 -11.06 -21.66
N GLY A 21 3.47 -9.75 -21.35
CA GLY A 21 3.12 -8.72 -22.32
C GLY A 21 4.13 -8.64 -23.47
N LEU A 22 5.42 -8.65 -23.15
CA LEU A 22 6.50 -8.66 -24.15
C LEU A 22 6.45 -9.92 -25.02
N GLU A 23 6.33 -11.09 -24.39
CA GLU A 23 6.21 -12.37 -25.08
C GLU A 23 5.02 -12.38 -26.06
N SER A 24 3.85 -11.93 -25.61
CA SER A 24 2.64 -11.86 -26.44
C SER A 24 2.83 -10.97 -27.67
N ALA A 25 3.46 -9.80 -27.50
CA ALA A 25 3.76 -8.88 -28.60
C ALA A 25 4.74 -9.50 -29.62
N LEU A 26 5.76 -10.22 -29.13
CA LEU A 26 6.73 -10.89 -29.98
C LEU A 26 6.09 -12.06 -30.75
N LEU A 27 5.24 -12.86 -30.11
CA LEU A 27 4.50 -13.94 -30.78
C LEU A 27 3.60 -13.39 -31.89
N ALA A 28 2.85 -12.32 -31.62
CA ALA A 28 2.02 -11.65 -32.62
C ALA A 28 2.85 -11.14 -33.80
N ARG A 29 4.02 -10.52 -33.52
CA ARG A 29 4.96 -10.08 -34.56
C ARG A 29 5.48 -11.22 -35.44
N HIS A 30 5.55 -12.45 -34.94
CA HIS A 30 5.97 -13.64 -35.69
C HIS A 30 4.80 -14.42 -36.31
N GLY A 31 3.60 -13.82 -36.34
CA GLY A 31 2.44 -14.38 -37.04
C GLY A 31 1.61 -15.39 -36.24
N VAL A 32 1.85 -15.52 -34.93
CA VAL A 32 0.97 -16.31 -34.05
C VAL A 32 -0.37 -15.60 -33.93
N ARG A 33 -1.47 -16.34 -34.09
CA ARG A 33 -2.84 -15.82 -34.08
C ARG A 33 -3.61 -16.30 -32.86
N GLY A 34 -4.49 -15.43 -32.34
CA GLY A 34 -5.46 -15.75 -31.30
C GLY A 34 -6.88 -15.32 -31.69
N PRO A 35 -7.89 -15.58 -30.84
CA PRO A 35 -9.26 -15.14 -31.06
C PRO A 35 -9.35 -13.61 -31.17
N ALA A 36 -10.07 -13.11 -32.18
CA ALA A 36 -10.23 -11.67 -32.40
C ALA A 36 -11.04 -10.98 -31.30
N THR A 37 -11.85 -11.73 -30.57
CA THR A 37 -12.77 -11.24 -29.53
C THR A 37 -12.35 -11.69 -28.12
N VAL A 38 -11.04 -11.86 -27.89
CA VAL A 38 -10.49 -12.38 -26.63
C VAL A 38 -10.83 -11.50 -25.41
N ILE A 39 -11.16 -10.23 -25.61
CA ILE A 39 -11.51 -9.29 -24.54
C ILE A 39 -13.02 -9.33 -24.27
N GLU A 40 -13.83 -9.16 -25.31
CA GLU A 40 -15.27 -8.86 -25.26
C GLU A 40 -16.19 -10.03 -25.62
N GLY A 41 -15.66 -11.07 -26.24
CA GLY A 41 -16.45 -12.22 -26.70
C GLY A 41 -17.17 -12.94 -25.56
N ARG A 42 -18.08 -13.85 -25.92
CA ARG A 42 -18.89 -14.65 -24.96
C ARG A 42 -18.06 -15.31 -23.85
N TYR A 43 -16.84 -15.72 -24.17
CA TYR A 43 -15.87 -16.34 -23.24
C TYR A 43 -14.61 -15.47 -23.04
N GLY A 44 -14.69 -14.18 -23.36
CA GLY A 44 -13.58 -13.22 -23.28
C GLY A 44 -13.30 -12.76 -21.85
N TYR A 45 -12.18 -12.06 -21.70
CA TYR A 45 -11.65 -11.60 -20.41
C TYR A 45 -12.69 -10.87 -19.55
N PHE A 46 -13.47 -9.96 -20.13
CA PHE A 46 -14.43 -9.16 -19.35
C PHE A 46 -15.53 -10.00 -18.72
N ASN A 47 -16.07 -10.96 -19.45
CA ASN A 47 -17.11 -11.86 -18.93
C ASN A 47 -16.57 -12.83 -17.87
N ALA A 48 -15.24 -13.03 -17.80
CA ALA A 48 -14.59 -13.86 -16.79
C ALA A 48 -14.18 -13.10 -15.52
N PHE A 49 -13.79 -11.83 -15.64
CA PHE A 49 -13.14 -11.08 -14.54
C PHE A 49 -13.81 -9.74 -14.18
N SER A 50 -14.81 -9.27 -14.93
CA SER A 50 -15.43 -7.96 -14.73
C SER A 50 -16.94 -8.01 -15.02
N THR A 51 -17.72 -8.57 -14.10
CA THR A 51 -19.15 -8.80 -14.31
C THR A 51 -20.01 -7.86 -13.44
N PRO A 52 -20.93 -7.04 -14.02
CA PRO A 52 -21.17 -6.88 -15.46
C PRO A 52 -20.09 -6.02 -16.14
N PRO A 53 -19.74 -6.34 -17.40
CA PRO A 53 -18.67 -5.64 -18.09
C PRO A 53 -19.10 -4.24 -18.52
N ARG A 54 -18.24 -3.24 -18.29
CA ARG A 54 -18.43 -1.84 -18.69
C ARG A 54 -17.42 -1.45 -19.77
N MET A 55 -17.62 -1.95 -20.98
CA MET A 55 -16.66 -1.80 -22.09
C MET A 55 -16.56 -0.35 -22.57
N GLU A 56 -17.63 0.42 -22.43
CA GLU A 56 -17.69 1.84 -22.76
C GLU A 56 -16.60 2.66 -22.04
N ARG A 57 -16.19 2.23 -20.84
CA ARG A 57 -15.12 2.87 -20.06
C ARG A 57 -13.73 2.69 -20.66
N LEU A 58 -13.51 1.67 -21.49
CA LEU A 58 -12.20 1.42 -22.12
C LEU A 58 -11.89 2.44 -23.23
N LEU A 59 -12.94 2.91 -23.91
CA LEU A 59 -12.83 3.80 -25.07
C LEU A 59 -13.18 5.25 -24.73
N GLU A 60 -13.72 5.50 -23.54
CA GLU A 60 -14.01 6.84 -23.00
C GLU A 60 -12.73 7.70 -23.08
N ASP A 61 -12.82 8.81 -23.82
CA ASP A 61 -11.76 9.78 -24.03
C ASP A 61 -10.41 9.23 -24.56
N LEU A 62 -10.45 8.09 -25.25
CA LEU A 62 -9.24 7.50 -25.83
C LEU A 62 -8.61 8.44 -26.86
N GLY A 63 -7.34 8.82 -26.62
CA GLY A 63 -6.59 9.73 -27.48
C GLY A 63 -6.81 11.22 -27.17
N THR A 64 -7.73 11.57 -26.27
CA THR A 64 -7.96 12.94 -25.81
C THR A 64 -7.56 13.13 -24.35
N VAL A 65 -7.84 12.15 -23.49
CA VAL A 65 -7.45 12.15 -22.08
C VAL A 65 -6.39 11.07 -21.86
N TRP A 66 -5.26 11.47 -21.30
CA TRP A 66 -4.21 10.56 -20.87
C TRP A 66 -4.45 10.21 -19.40
N ALA A 67 -4.84 8.95 -19.14
CA ALA A 67 -5.08 8.47 -17.77
C ALA A 67 -3.81 8.43 -16.88
N ILE A 68 -2.63 8.67 -17.46
CA ILE A 68 -1.41 8.94 -16.70
C ILE A 68 -1.48 10.36 -16.12
N GLU A 69 -2.32 10.53 -15.10
CA GLU A 69 -2.12 11.61 -14.11
C GLU A 69 -0.71 11.46 -13.50
N PRO A 70 -0.07 12.53 -13.00
CA PRO A 70 1.25 12.40 -12.38
C PRO A 70 1.15 11.32 -11.30
N PRO A 71 1.92 10.22 -11.44
CA PRO A 71 1.80 9.10 -10.51
C PRO A 71 2.16 9.59 -9.12
N SER A 72 1.44 9.11 -8.11
CA SER A 72 1.82 9.39 -6.73
C SER A 72 3.19 8.76 -6.46
N HIS A 73 4.18 9.61 -6.21
CA HIS A 73 5.49 9.17 -5.74
C HIS A 73 5.40 8.85 -4.26
N LYS A 74 5.76 7.62 -3.89
CA LYS A 74 5.86 7.22 -2.50
C LYS A 74 7.18 7.71 -1.92
N SER A 75 7.12 8.55 -0.90
CA SER A 75 8.29 9.02 -0.15
C SER A 75 8.87 7.91 0.72
N TYR A 76 8.03 6.98 1.19
CA TYR A 76 8.41 5.95 2.14
C TYR A 76 8.15 4.54 1.57
N ALA A 77 9.01 3.57 1.92
CA ALA A 77 8.95 2.20 1.43
C ALA A 77 7.84 1.35 2.09
N THR A 78 6.61 1.87 2.13
CA THR A 78 5.44 1.26 2.77
C THR A 78 4.19 1.28 1.88
N HIS A 79 3.10 0.66 2.33
CA HIS A 79 1.81 0.70 1.65
C HIS A 79 1.32 2.13 1.44
N VAL A 80 0.58 2.37 0.34
CA VAL A 80 0.22 3.74 -0.08
C VAL A 80 -0.64 4.46 0.97
N THR A 81 -1.50 3.73 1.67
CA THR A 81 -2.39 4.28 2.70
C THR A 81 -1.66 4.71 3.97
N GLN A 82 -0.38 4.36 4.13
CA GLN A 82 0.40 4.62 5.34
C GLN A 82 1.33 5.82 5.17
N GLN A 83 1.45 6.39 3.97
CA GLN A 83 2.36 7.49 3.67
C GLN A 83 2.09 8.71 4.58
N ALA A 84 0.83 9.11 4.73
CA ALA A 84 0.44 10.27 5.54
C ALA A 84 0.78 10.09 7.04
N VAL A 85 0.55 8.89 7.58
CA VAL A 85 0.89 8.58 8.98
C VAL A 85 2.40 8.64 9.19
N VAL A 86 3.18 8.03 8.29
CA VAL A 86 4.64 8.06 8.36
C VAL A 86 5.15 9.50 8.26
N ASP A 87 4.62 10.28 7.33
CA ASP A 87 5.01 11.67 7.13
C ASP A 87 4.74 12.55 8.36
N ALA A 88 3.56 12.38 8.98
CA ALA A 88 3.20 13.07 10.21
C ALA A 88 4.17 12.74 11.34
N ILE A 89 4.55 11.46 11.50
CA ILE A 89 5.53 11.05 12.53
C ILE A 89 6.91 11.62 12.24
N GLN A 90 7.40 11.55 10.99
CA GLN A 90 8.72 12.09 10.66
C GLN A 90 8.77 13.61 10.83
N SER A 91 7.67 14.31 10.53
CA SER A 91 7.55 15.74 10.78
C SER A 91 7.50 16.06 12.27
N LEU A 92 6.71 15.32 13.04
CA LEU A 92 6.65 15.44 14.50
C LEU A 92 8.03 15.24 15.14
N LYS A 93 8.78 14.20 14.74
CA LYS A 93 10.14 13.93 15.27
C LYS A 93 11.15 15.02 14.94
N ARG A 94 10.99 15.69 13.79
CA ARG A 94 11.86 16.82 13.38
C ARG A 94 11.59 18.06 14.21
N GLU A 95 10.32 18.34 14.49
CA GLU A 95 9.90 19.54 15.23
C GLU A 95 10.04 19.35 16.74
N TRP A 96 9.71 18.15 17.24
CA TRP A 96 9.68 17.78 18.65
C TRP A 96 10.39 16.44 18.86
N PRO A 97 11.74 16.41 18.97
CA PRO A 97 12.47 15.18 19.21
C PRO A 97 12.09 14.54 20.56
N PHE A 98 11.84 13.23 20.56
CA PHE A 98 11.56 12.46 21.77
C PHE A 98 12.26 11.10 21.73
N ASP A 99 12.45 10.49 22.90
CA ASP A 99 12.94 9.12 23.02
C ASP A 99 11.76 8.15 22.83
N PRO A 100 11.76 7.28 21.80
CA PRO A 100 10.66 6.33 21.58
C PRO A 100 10.42 5.39 22.76
N ARG A 101 11.39 5.23 23.68
CA ARG A 101 11.26 4.42 24.90
C ARG A 101 10.36 5.05 25.96
N THR A 102 10.11 6.36 25.90
CA THR A 102 9.23 7.06 26.86
C THR A 102 7.77 7.07 26.42
N ILE A 103 7.46 6.59 25.21
CA ILE A 103 6.10 6.54 24.69
C ILE A 103 5.22 5.68 25.59
N THR A 104 4.10 6.21 26.07
CA THR A 104 3.12 5.52 26.92
C THR A 104 1.88 5.11 26.13
N ARG A 105 1.47 5.90 25.13
CA ARG A 105 0.29 5.64 24.29
C ARG A 105 0.50 6.16 22.86
N VAL A 106 -0.04 5.44 21.89
CA VAL A 106 -0.11 5.87 20.48
C VAL A 106 -1.50 5.56 19.95
N GLY A 107 -2.16 6.56 19.38
CA GLY A 107 -3.47 6.42 18.73
C GLY A 107 -3.42 6.91 17.30
N ILE A 108 -4.09 6.20 16.40
CA ILE A 108 -4.29 6.62 15.00
C ILE A 108 -5.79 6.70 14.76
N ARG A 109 -6.26 7.87 14.30
CA ARG A 109 -7.67 8.13 14.03
C ARG A 109 -7.81 8.60 12.58
N GLY A 110 -8.77 8.09 11.80
CA GLY A 110 -8.86 8.49 10.39
C GLY A 110 -9.75 7.61 9.52
N ALA A 111 -9.60 7.75 8.20
CA ALA A 111 -10.45 7.08 7.23
C ALA A 111 -10.37 5.54 7.35
N PRO A 112 -11.48 4.79 7.33
CA PRO A 112 -11.46 3.33 7.53
C PRO A 112 -10.55 2.60 6.53
N ARG A 113 -10.37 3.16 5.34
CA ARG A 113 -9.50 2.62 4.28
C ARG A 113 -8.02 2.50 4.68
N ILE A 114 -7.52 3.29 5.62
CA ILE A 114 -6.13 3.14 6.11
C ILE A 114 -6.00 2.01 7.13
N MET A 115 -7.11 1.66 7.81
CA MET A 115 -7.19 0.68 8.90
C MET A 115 -7.90 -0.61 8.48
N GLU A 116 -8.02 -0.87 7.17
CA GLU A 116 -8.57 -2.13 6.67
C GLU A 116 -7.86 -3.31 7.34
N GLU A 117 -8.61 -4.37 7.61
CA GLU A 117 -8.11 -5.55 8.33
C GLU A 117 -6.78 -6.05 7.73
N ARG A 118 -6.66 -6.04 6.39
CA ARG A 118 -5.46 -6.43 5.61
C ARG A 118 -4.20 -5.65 5.87
N HIS A 119 -4.31 -4.53 6.56
CA HIS A 119 -3.21 -3.68 6.95
C HIS A 119 -3.10 -3.53 8.48
N ALA A 120 -3.91 -4.24 9.27
CA ALA A 120 -3.96 -4.09 10.73
C ALA A 120 -3.12 -5.14 11.49
N ALA A 121 -2.42 -6.05 10.79
CA ALA A 121 -1.58 -7.07 11.41
C ALA A 121 -0.51 -6.45 12.32
N ARG A 122 -0.44 -6.83 13.60
CA ARG A 122 0.49 -6.19 14.56
C ARG A 122 1.85 -6.85 14.64
N GLU A 123 1.92 -8.13 14.27
CA GLU A 123 3.10 -8.97 14.41
C GLU A 123 3.50 -9.59 13.06
N PRO A 124 3.93 -8.76 12.08
CA PRO A 124 4.41 -9.29 10.83
C PRO A 124 5.64 -10.19 11.04
N LEU A 125 5.72 -11.25 10.23
CA LEU A 125 6.78 -12.25 10.29
C LEU A 125 7.97 -11.90 9.39
N ASP A 126 7.74 -11.06 8.38
CA ASP A 126 8.75 -10.70 7.39
C ASP A 126 8.68 -9.21 7.00
N VAL A 127 9.64 -8.80 6.16
CA VAL A 127 9.74 -7.42 5.65
C VAL A 127 8.48 -7.01 4.88
N LEU A 128 7.91 -7.91 4.07
CA LEU A 128 6.74 -7.59 3.26
C LEU A 128 5.53 -7.29 4.14
N GLY A 129 5.26 -8.14 5.14
CA GLY A 129 4.21 -7.91 6.12
C GLY A 129 4.41 -6.62 6.90
N GLY A 130 5.67 -6.30 7.26
CA GLY A 130 6.03 -5.04 7.90
C GLY A 130 5.64 -3.81 7.06
N GLN A 131 5.91 -3.83 5.75
CA GLN A 131 5.56 -2.77 4.81
C GLN A 131 4.05 -2.65 4.54
N TYR A 132 3.25 -3.66 4.90
CA TYR A 132 1.79 -3.67 4.71
C TYR A 132 1.02 -3.45 6.02
N SER A 133 1.69 -3.51 7.17
CA SER A 133 1.08 -3.29 8.48
C SER A 133 1.16 -1.83 8.90
N LEU A 134 0.00 -1.20 9.12
CA LEU A 134 -0.11 0.16 9.66
C LEU A 134 0.44 0.23 11.09
N PRO A 135 0.06 -0.64 12.06
CA PRO A 135 0.64 -0.59 13.40
C PRO A 135 2.16 -0.77 13.41
N PHE A 136 2.67 -1.74 12.66
CA PHE A 136 4.10 -2.03 12.61
C PHE A 136 4.87 -0.89 11.92
N THR A 137 4.38 -0.39 10.78
CA THR A 137 4.98 0.76 10.10
C THR A 137 5.00 2.00 10.98
N THR A 138 3.93 2.24 11.75
CA THR A 138 3.87 3.34 12.71
C THR A 138 4.96 3.18 13.79
N ALA A 139 5.12 1.98 14.33
CA ALA A 139 6.18 1.69 15.30
C ALA A 139 7.60 1.86 14.73
N VAL A 140 7.83 1.41 13.48
CA VAL A 140 9.10 1.65 12.78
C VAL A 140 9.34 3.15 12.57
N ALA A 141 8.33 3.91 12.15
CA ALA A 141 8.45 5.35 11.93
C ALA A 141 8.76 6.12 13.23
N LEU A 142 8.16 5.71 14.35
CA LEU A 142 8.45 6.29 15.67
C LEU A 142 9.90 6.04 16.08
N THR A 143 10.41 4.84 15.83
CA THR A 143 11.72 4.39 16.32
C THR A 143 12.89 4.63 15.38
N ARG A 144 12.64 4.80 14.06
CA ARG A 144 13.69 4.86 13.02
C ARG A 144 13.49 6.03 12.07
N ASP A 145 14.53 6.30 11.31
CA ASP A 145 14.50 7.28 10.21
C ASP A 145 13.94 6.61 8.95
N MET A 146 12.79 7.11 8.49
CA MET A 146 12.09 6.57 7.33
C MET A 146 12.63 7.13 6.00
N SER A 147 13.56 8.08 6.04
CA SER A 147 14.26 8.56 4.84
C SER A 147 15.21 7.50 4.26
N ASN A 148 15.61 6.52 5.08
CA ASN A 148 16.36 5.35 4.63
C ASN A 148 15.43 4.37 3.89
N PRO A 149 15.57 4.15 2.57
CA PRO A 149 14.72 3.22 1.83
C PRO A 149 14.90 1.76 2.26
N LEU A 150 15.98 1.44 2.98
CA LEU A 150 16.30 0.11 3.50
C LEU A 150 15.93 -0.05 4.98
N VAL A 151 15.14 0.87 5.56
CA VAL A 151 14.73 0.84 6.98
C VAL A 151 13.96 -0.43 7.37
N TYR A 152 13.31 -1.07 6.40
CA TYR A 152 12.67 -2.37 6.61
C TYR A 152 13.64 -3.50 6.29
N ASP A 153 14.16 -4.13 7.33
CA ASP A 153 15.01 -5.31 7.26
C ASP A 153 14.66 -6.34 8.35
N ALA A 154 15.43 -7.43 8.43
CA ALA A 154 15.22 -8.46 9.45
C ALA A 154 15.42 -7.93 10.88
N GLY A 155 16.35 -6.98 11.08
CA GLY A 155 16.55 -6.33 12.37
C GLY A 155 15.33 -5.49 12.75
N ALA A 156 14.72 -4.82 11.77
CA ALA A 156 13.52 -4.06 11.97
C ALA A 156 12.34 -4.90 12.41
N VAL A 157 12.15 -6.03 11.74
CA VAL A 157 11.13 -7.03 12.04
C VAL A 157 11.35 -7.67 13.41
N ALA A 158 12.59 -7.88 13.85
CA ALA A 158 12.91 -8.52 15.12
C ALA A 158 13.01 -7.56 16.33
N ASP A 159 13.00 -6.25 16.11
CA ASP A 159 13.26 -5.26 17.15
C ASP A 159 12.19 -5.29 18.27
N PRO A 160 12.59 -5.54 19.54
CA PRO A 160 11.66 -5.62 20.65
C PRO A 160 10.85 -4.35 20.90
N LEU A 161 11.44 -3.16 20.72
CA LEU A 161 10.76 -1.89 20.93
C LEU A 161 9.72 -1.64 19.83
N VAL A 162 10.06 -1.96 18.58
CA VAL A 162 9.10 -1.89 17.46
C VAL A 162 7.94 -2.85 17.69
N ARG A 163 8.22 -4.09 18.07
CA ARG A 163 7.18 -5.10 18.35
C ARG A 163 6.30 -4.72 19.53
N ASP A 164 6.88 -4.15 20.58
CA ASP A 164 6.10 -3.65 21.72
C ASP A 164 5.14 -2.54 21.31
N LEU A 165 5.64 -1.49 20.65
CA LEU A 165 4.83 -0.38 20.16
C LEU A 165 3.72 -0.85 19.20
N ALA A 166 4.06 -1.71 18.22
CA ALA A 166 3.10 -2.24 17.25
C ALA A 166 1.92 -2.98 17.91
N ARG A 167 2.17 -3.70 19.01
CA ARG A 167 1.12 -4.41 19.76
C ARG A 167 0.13 -3.47 20.43
N ARG A 168 0.57 -2.30 20.91
CA ARG A 168 -0.25 -1.38 21.72
C ARG A 168 -0.80 -0.15 20.97
N ILE A 169 -0.44 0.06 19.70
CA ILE A 169 -1.01 1.15 18.90
C ILE A 169 -2.51 0.98 18.74
N GLU A 170 -3.29 1.99 19.10
CA GLU A 170 -4.74 1.97 18.98
C GLU A 170 -5.18 2.51 17.61
N LEU A 171 -6.16 1.85 16.99
CA LEU A 171 -6.72 2.23 15.69
C LEU A 171 -8.20 2.60 15.89
N GLU A 172 -8.56 3.83 15.56
CA GLU A 172 -9.93 4.36 15.66
C GLU A 172 -10.42 4.83 14.28
N PRO A 173 -11.13 3.98 13.53
CA PRO A 173 -11.72 4.39 12.26
C PRO A 173 -12.82 5.42 12.52
N LEU A 174 -12.71 6.57 11.87
CA LEU A 174 -13.72 7.63 11.91
C LEU A 174 -14.67 7.48 10.71
N PRO A 175 -15.92 7.93 10.80
CA PRO A 175 -16.79 8.04 9.64
C PRO A 175 -16.08 8.84 8.54
N GLU A 176 -16.07 8.31 7.32
CA GLU A 176 -15.34 8.92 6.21
C GLU A 176 -15.96 10.29 5.89
N ALA A 177 -15.22 11.36 6.14
CA ALA A 177 -15.59 12.69 5.67
C ALA A 177 -15.46 12.71 4.14
N HIS A 178 -16.45 13.26 3.45
CA HIS A 178 -16.39 13.39 2.00
C HIS A 178 -15.21 14.29 1.62
N HIS A 179 -14.26 13.77 0.84
CA HIS A 179 -13.19 14.54 0.24
C HIS A 179 -13.41 14.64 -1.26
N GLU A 180 -13.29 15.85 -1.81
CA GLU A 180 -13.45 16.10 -3.25
C GLU A 180 -12.34 15.48 -4.10
N SER A 181 -11.18 15.17 -3.49
CA SER A 181 -10.02 14.59 -4.17
C SER A 181 -9.96 13.07 -3.99
N PRO A 182 -10.09 12.27 -5.05
CA PRO A 182 -9.84 10.83 -5.01
C PRO A 182 -8.43 10.54 -4.51
N GLY A 183 -8.26 9.50 -3.68
CA GLY A 183 -6.94 9.07 -3.26
C GLY A 183 -6.39 9.75 -1.99
N PHE A 184 -7.17 10.63 -1.34
CA PHE A 184 -6.80 11.28 -0.08
C PHE A 184 -7.46 10.59 1.11
N TRP A 185 -6.65 10.12 2.07
CA TRP A 185 -7.13 9.50 3.31
C TRP A 185 -6.48 10.19 4.51
N PRO A 186 -7.19 11.13 5.18
CA PRO A 186 -6.62 11.80 6.34
C PRO A 186 -6.44 10.83 7.50
N ALA A 187 -5.40 11.10 8.29
CA ALA A 187 -5.12 10.41 9.53
C ALA A 187 -4.56 11.43 10.54
N GLU A 188 -5.02 11.32 11.78
CA GLU A 188 -4.47 11.97 12.95
C GLU A 188 -3.67 10.92 13.72
N ILE A 189 -2.49 11.30 14.20
CA ILE A 189 -1.69 10.49 15.10
C ILE A 189 -1.40 11.24 16.39
N THR A 190 -1.65 10.58 17.51
CA THR A 190 -1.37 11.09 18.84
C THR A 190 -0.30 10.22 19.48
N VAL A 191 0.72 10.86 20.05
CA VAL A 191 1.82 10.21 20.76
C VAL A 191 1.91 10.84 22.14
N GLU A 192 1.77 10.02 23.18
CA GLU A 192 1.95 10.43 24.57
C GLU A 192 3.26 9.87 25.10
N CYS A 193 4.03 10.70 25.80
CA CYS A 193 5.32 10.36 26.40
C CYS A 193 5.27 10.63 27.92
N GLY A 194 5.94 9.77 28.69
CA GLY A 194 6.14 9.92 30.14
C GLY A 194 7.40 10.69 30.51
#